data_AF-G5A5Y7-F1
#
_entry.id   AF-G5A5Y7-F1
#
_cell.length_a   1.000
_cell.length_b   1.000
_cell.length_c   1.000
_cell.angle_alpha   90.00
_cell.angle_beta   90.00
_cell.angle_gamma   90.00
#
_symmetry.space_group_name_H-M   'P 1'
#
loop_
_entity.id
_entity.type
_entity.pdbx_description
1 polymer ?
#
loop_
_entity_poly.entity_id
_entity_poly.type
_entity_poly.pdbx_seq_one_letter_code
_entity_poly.pdbx_strand_id
1 'polypeptide(L)'
;MEDTIAFTKTKRDGTVVKKKMPVFRHGDWKDWLNWLLHVQEHSTFMRYTLSQEDQFALADDMQLLLFEEDLRQFNDVVREEAQNRPDVAVAGIRQLTMRHCPPETRGAPMDELAQLRKKKGVTPVDCQVEVNRISRRWELSAMEAQFELIERNERDEALLRNSRAK
;
A
#
# COMPACT_ATOMS: atom_id res chain seq x y z
N MET A 1 16.38 -9.92 12.90
CA MET A 1 16.87 -9.92 11.50
C MET A 1 15.60 -9.84 10.68
N GLU A 2 15.37 -8.76 9.93
CA GLU A 2 14.17 -8.64 9.10
C GLU A 2 14.29 -9.62 7.94
N ASP A 3 13.30 -10.50 7.79
CA ASP A 3 13.23 -11.42 6.65
C ASP A 3 12.93 -10.58 5.39
N THR A 4 13.78 -10.66 4.37
CA THR A 4 13.62 -9.90 3.13
C THR A 4 13.66 -10.77 1.90
N ILE A 5 12.81 -10.47 0.91
CA ILE A 5 12.84 -11.05 -0.44
C ILE A 5 13.52 -10.07 -1.39
N ALA A 6 14.35 -10.59 -2.30
CA ALA A 6 15.05 -9.77 -3.30
C ALA A 6 14.34 -9.87 -4.66
N PHE A 7 13.81 -8.74 -5.13
CA PHE A 7 13.22 -8.61 -6.46
C PHE A 7 14.25 -8.06 -7.44
N THR A 8 14.26 -8.58 -8.65
CA THR A 8 15.15 -8.15 -9.73
C THR A 8 14.36 -7.49 -10.84
N LYS A 9 14.89 -6.38 -11.36
CA LYS A 9 14.35 -5.71 -12.54
C LYS A 9 15.46 -5.44 -13.54
N THR A 10 15.23 -5.82 -14.79
CA THR A 10 16.14 -5.51 -15.89
C THR A 10 15.71 -4.20 -16.54
N LYS A 11 16.62 -3.23 -16.62
CA LYS A 11 16.42 -1.96 -17.31
C LYS A 11 16.50 -2.14 -18.83
N ARG A 12 16.05 -1.13 -19.58
CA ARG A 12 16.11 -1.13 -21.05
C ARG A 12 17.53 -1.23 -21.61
N ASP A 13 18.54 -0.82 -20.84
CA ASP A 13 19.96 -0.92 -21.19
C ASP A 13 20.57 -2.29 -20.86
N GLY A 14 19.77 -3.26 -20.38
CA GLY A 14 20.22 -4.59 -19.96
C GLY A 14 20.74 -4.66 -18.53
N THR A 15 20.83 -3.52 -17.80
CA THR A 15 21.29 -3.51 -16.42
C THR A 15 20.27 -4.16 -15.50
N VAL A 16 20.70 -5.13 -14.69
CA VAL A 16 19.88 -5.75 -13.65
C VAL A 16 20.04 -4.98 -12.34
N VAL A 17 18.94 -4.44 -11.82
CA VAL A 17 18.85 -3.82 -10.50
C VAL A 17 18.08 -4.71 -9.53
N LYS A 18 18.44 -4.65 -8.25
CA LYS A 18 17.82 -5.44 -7.19
C LYS A 18 17.18 -4.52 -6.14
N LYS A 19 15.99 -4.87 -5.67
CA LYS A 19 15.34 -4.25 -4.51
C LYS A 19 15.07 -5.33 -3.47
N LYS A 20 15.48 -5.06 -2.22
CA LYS A 20 15.10 -5.90 -1.08
C LYS A 20 13.79 -5.39 -0.52
N MET A 21 12.90 -6.31 -0.21
CA MET A 21 11.57 -6.06 0.31
C MET A 21 11.39 -6.82 1.61
N PRO A 22 11.01 -6.16 2.71
CA PRO A 22 10.68 -6.86 3.94
C PRO A 22 9.41 -7.68 3.74
N VAL A 23 9.40 -8.90 4.29
CA VAL A 23 8.15 -9.66 4.45
C VAL A 23 7.35 -9.05 5.58
N PHE A 24 6.02 -9.15 5.50
CA PHE A 24 5.17 -8.86 6.64
C PHE A 24 4.85 -10.16 7.36
N ARG A 25 5.34 -10.28 8.60
CA ARG A 25 5.07 -11.42 9.49
C ARG A 25 4.85 -10.91 10.89
N HIS A 26 3.61 -10.94 11.33
CA HIS A 26 3.18 -10.52 12.68
C HIS A 26 3.69 -9.13 13.06
N GLY A 27 2.82 -8.13 13.01
CA GLY A 27 3.15 -6.78 13.41
C GLY A 27 1.94 -6.08 13.97
N ASP A 28 2.17 -4.97 14.65
CA ASP A 28 1.06 -4.08 14.98
C ASP A 28 0.68 -3.21 13.77
N TRP A 29 -0.33 -2.37 13.95
CA TRP A 29 -0.82 -1.49 12.89
C TRP A 29 0.27 -0.52 12.38
N LYS A 30 1.28 -0.16 13.17
CA LYS A 30 2.40 0.70 12.75
C LYS A 30 3.37 -0.06 11.87
N ASP A 31 3.66 -1.31 12.23
CA ASP A 31 4.47 -2.21 11.42
C ASP A 31 3.81 -2.42 10.05
N TRP A 32 2.48 -2.60 10.02
CA TRP A 32 1.70 -2.72 8.78
C TRP A 32 1.83 -1.46 7.91
N LEU A 33 1.64 -0.26 8.47
CA LEU A 33 1.78 0.99 7.71
C LEU A 33 3.21 1.20 7.20
N ASN A 34 4.22 0.87 8.01
CA ASN A 34 5.60 0.94 7.57
C ASN A 34 5.88 -0.05 6.43
N TRP A 35 5.31 -1.25 6.50
CA TRP A 35 5.39 -2.23 5.43
C TRP A 35 4.68 -1.76 4.15
N LEU A 36 3.51 -1.12 4.26
CA LEU A 36 2.82 -0.53 3.11
C LEU A 36 3.65 0.55 2.39
N LEU A 37 4.44 1.35 3.11
CA LEU A 37 5.38 2.28 2.47
C LEU A 37 6.39 1.54 1.59
N HIS A 38 6.94 0.44 2.08
CA HIS A 38 7.85 -0.39 1.29
C HIS A 38 7.15 -0.96 0.05
N VAL A 39 5.89 -1.38 0.17
CA VAL A 39 5.07 -1.84 -0.98
C VAL A 39 4.87 -0.72 -2.01
N GLN A 40 4.57 0.51 -1.58
CA GLN A 40 4.44 1.65 -2.50
C GLN A 40 5.75 1.97 -3.24
N GLU A 41 6.87 1.98 -2.52
CA GLU A 41 8.18 2.18 -3.11
C GLU A 41 8.55 1.03 -4.06
N HIS A 42 8.09 -0.18 -3.78
CA HIS A 42 8.27 -1.35 -4.64
C HIS A 42 7.47 -1.23 -5.91
N SER A 43 6.18 -0.91 -5.81
CA SER A 43 5.33 -0.68 -6.98
C SER A 43 5.88 0.41 -7.89
N THR A 44 6.42 1.48 -7.30
CA THR A 44 7.12 2.54 -8.05
C THR A 44 8.39 2.03 -8.71
N PHE A 45 9.20 1.25 -8.00
CA PHE A 45 10.43 0.64 -8.53
C PHE A 45 10.13 -0.31 -9.69
N MET A 46 9.13 -1.17 -9.54
CA MET A 46 8.67 -2.12 -10.56
C MET A 46 7.92 -1.43 -11.69
N ARG A 47 7.37 -0.23 -11.44
CA ARG A 47 6.54 0.58 -12.35
C ARG A 47 5.20 -0.09 -12.65
N TYR A 48 4.63 -0.75 -11.65
CA TYR A 48 3.27 -1.27 -11.75
C TYR A 48 2.29 -0.12 -11.93
N THR A 49 1.38 -0.28 -12.88
CA THR A 49 0.24 0.62 -13.07
C THR A 49 -1.04 -0.05 -12.57
N LEU A 50 -2.19 0.60 -12.82
CA LEU A 50 -3.51 0.01 -12.55
C LEU A 50 -3.98 -0.91 -13.70
N SER A 51 -3.11 -1.22 -14.67
CA SER A 51 -3.42 -2.20 -15.69
C SER A 51 -3.58 -3.58 -15.06
N GLN A 52 -4.47 -4.40 -15.61
CA GLN A 52 -4.75 -5.72 -15.05
C GLN A 52 -3.51 -6.62 -15.04
N GLU A 53 -2.66 -6.54 -16.07
CA GLU A 53 -1.39 -7.27 -16.13
C GLU A 53 -0.45 -6.88 -15.00
N ASP A 54 -0.27 -5.58 -14.77
CA ASP A 54 0.58 -5.08 -13.68
C ASP A 54 0.01 -5.43 -12.30
N GLN A 55 -1.32 -5.49 -12.17
CA GLN A 55 -1.98 -5.84 -10.92
C GLN A 55 -1.83 -7.32 -10.60
N PHE A 56 -1.83 -8.21 -11.62
CA PHE A 56 -1.45 -9.61 -11.40
C PHE A 56 0.03 -9.76 -11.04
N ALA A 57 0.92 -9.05 -11.72
CA ALA A 57 2.34 -9.07 -11.38
C ALA A 57 2.60 -8.54 -9.96
N LEU A 58 1.87 -7.50 -9.53
CA LEU A 58 1.91 -7.03 -8.15
C LEU A 58 1.34 -8.07 -7.18
N ALA A 59 0.25 -8.76 -7.54
CA ALA A 59 -0.33 -9.83 -6.71
C ALA A 59 0.66 -10.98 -6.48
N ASP A 60 1.38 -11.39 -7.52
CA ASP A 60 2.43 -12.42 -7.42
C ASP A 60 3.55 -11.98 -6.47
N ASP A 61 4.00 -10.73 -6.58
CA ASP A 61 4.99 -10.16 -5.67
C ASP A 61 4.47 -10.10 -4.22
N MET A 62 3.21 -9.73 -4.00
CA MET A 62 2.59 -9.68 -2.65
C MET A 62 2.46 -11.07 -2.03
N GLN A 63 2.17 -12.11 -2.81
CA GLN A 63 2.11 -13.48 -2.32
C GLN A 63 3.44 -13.98 -1.74
N LEU A 64 4.57 -13.42 -2.17
CA LEU A 64 5.90 -13.73 -1.62
C LEU A 64 6.20 -12.97 -0.32
N LEU A 65 5.48 -11.86 -0.07
CA LEU A 65 5.72 -10.97 1.07
C LEU A 65 4.73 -11.16 2.22
N LEU A 66 3.58 -11.77 1.95
CA LEU A 66 2.54 -12.08 2.92
C LEU A 66 2.62 -13.53 3.39
N PHE A 67 2.16 -13.79 4.62
CA PHE A 67 2.21 -15.13 5.21
C PHE A 67 0.88 -15.50 5.87
N GLU A 68 0.69 -16.80 6.08
CA GLU A 68 -0.38 -17.39 6.88
C GLU A 68 -1.79 -16.84 6.55
N GLU A 69 -2.43 -16.21 7.52
CA GLU A 69 -3.79 -15.68 7.39
C GLU A 69 -3.86 -14.50 6.43
N ASP A 70 -2.87 -13.62 6.44
CA ASP A 70 -2.81 -12.46 5.53
C ASP A 70 -2.66 -12.93 4.07
N LEU A 71 -1.79 -13.91 3.82
CA LEU A 71 -1.64 -14.52 2.50
C LEU A 71 -2.94 -15.19 2.03
N ARG A 72 -3.62 -15.91 2.93
CA ARG A 72 -4.88 -16.60 2.61
C ARG A 72 -5.95 -15.59 2.22
N GLN A 73 -6.16 -14.56 3.04
CA GLN A 73 -7.17 -13.53 2.79
C GLN A 73 -6.88 -12.75 1.51
N PHE A 74 -5.61 -12.40 1.27
CA PHE A 74 -5.21 -11.77 0.02
C PHE A 74 -5.55 -12.63 -1.21
N ASN A 75 -5.21 -13.92 -1.16
CA ASN A 75 -5.48 -14.85 -2.26
C ASN A 75 -6.98 -15.08 -2.49
N ASP A 76 -7.79 -15.09 -1.43
CA ASP A 76 -9.24 -15.18 -1.56
C ASP A 76 -9.80 -13.98 -2.34
N VAL A 77 -9.37 -12.75 -2.01
CA VAL A 77 -9.74 -11.54 -2.80
C VAL A 77 -9.28 -11.65 -4.24
N VAL A 78 -8.02 -12.01 -4.46
CA VAL A 78 -7.49 -12.10 -5.83
C VAL A 78 -8.27 -13.12 -6.65
N ARG A 79 -8.59 -14.28 -6.09
CA ARG A 79 -9.39 -15.30 -6.77
C ARG A 79 -10.80 -14.84 -7.07
N GLU A 80 -11.45 -14.16 -6.14
CA GLU A 80 -12.88 -13.80 -6.23
C GLU A 80 -13.10 -12.57 -7.12
N GLU A 81 -12.17 -11.61 -7.12
CA GLU A 81 -12.34 -10.30 -7.74
C GLU A 81 -11.56 -10.11 -9.05
N ALA A 82 -10.61 -10.99 -9.39
CA ALA A 82 -9.73 -10.83 -10.56
C ALA A 82 -10.44 -10.62 -11.91
N GLN A 83 -11.65 -11.18 -12.07
CA GLN A 83 -12.44 -11.02 -13.29
C GLN A 83 -13.24 -9.71 -13.33
N ASN A 84 -13.53 -9.15 -12.16
CA ASN A 84 -14.42 -8.01 -12.00
C ASN A 84 -13.66 -6.70 -11.78
N ARG A 85 -12.42 -6.79 -11.29
CA ARG A 85 -11.60 -5.66 -10.88
C ARG A 85 -10.25 -5.64 -11.58
N PRO A 86 -9.90 -4.55 -12.29
CA PRO A 86 -8.55 -4.40 -12.82
C PRO A 86 -7.54 -4.16 -11.70
N ASP A 87 -7.94 -3.60 -10.56
CA ASP A 87 -7.10 -3.21 -9.41
C ASP A 87 -6.98 -4.28 -8.30
N VAL A 88 -7.02 -5.56 -8.67
CA VAL A 88 -7.23 -6.66 -7.73
C VAL A 88 -6.20 -6.76 -6.59
N ALA A 89 -4.90 -6.52 -6.87
CA ALA A 89 -3.87 -6.54 -5.84
C ALA A 89 -4.05 -5.38 -4.85
N VAL A 90 -4.40 -4.19 -5.37
CA VAL A 90 -4.74 -3.05 -4.53
C VAL A 90 -5.96 -3.35 -3.66
N ALA A 91 -6.99 -3.99 -4.20
CA ALA A 91 -8.17 -4.38 -3.43
C ALA A 91 -7.83 -5.36 -2.28
N GLY A 92 -6.99 -6.36 -2.53
CA GLY A 92 -6.50 -7.28 -1.50
C GLY A 92 -5.71 -6.58 -0.39
N ILE A 93 -4.79 -5.67 -0.76
CA ILE A 93 -4.02 -4.87 0.20
C ILE A 93 -4.94 -3.97 1.05
N ARG A 94 -5.98 -3.38 0.44
CA ARG A 94 -6.96 -2.55 1.16
C ARG A 94 -7.71 -3.38 2.21
N GLN A 95 -8.14 -4.59 1.87
CA GLN A 95 -8.86 -5.43 2.81
C GLN A 95 -7.99 -5.81 4.02
N LEU A 96 -6.74 -6.20 3.79
CA LEU A 96 -5.78 -6.44 4.87
C LEU A 96 -5.53 -5.17 5.69
N THR A 97 -5.49 -4.00 5.05
CA THR A 97 -5.32 -2.73 5.76
C THR A 97 -6.48 -2.42 6.69
N MET A 98 -7.72 -2.74 6.31
CA MET A 98 -8.86 -2.56 7.22
C MET A 98 -8.78 -3.46 8.46
N ARG A 99 -8.15 -4.62 8.34
CA ARG A 99 -7.91 -5.55 9.45
C ARG A 99 -6.78 -5.07 10.37
N HIS A 100 -5.64 -4.69 9.80
CA HIS A 100 -4.46 -4.28 10.56
C HIS A 100 -4.59 -2.86 11.11
N CYS A 101 -5.32 -1.97 10.44
CA CYS A 101 -5.56 -0.58 10.85
C CYS A 101 -7.05 -0.29 11.01
N PRO A 102 -7.71 -0.86 12.05
CA PRO A 102 -9.13 -0.64 12.28
C PRO A 102 -9.40 0.84 12.65
N PRO A 103 -10.63 1.35 12.48
CA PRO A 103 -10.95 2.78 12.62
C PRO A 103 -10.46 3.44 13.92
N GLU A 104 -10.40 2.67 15.01
CA GLU A 104 -9.96 3.12 16.33
C GLU A 104 -8.48 3.52 16.36
N THR A 105 -7.64 2.97 15.47
CA THR A 105 -6.20 3.31 15.41
C THR A 105 -5.92 4.54 14.53
N ARG A 106 -6.91 5.03 13.77
CA ARG A 106 -6.75 6.18 12.86
C ARG A 106 -6.55 7.51 13.59
N GLY A 107 -6.98 7.61 14.85
CA GLY A 107 -6.75 8.78 15.70
C GLY A 107 -5.36 8.80 16.36
N ALA A 108 -4.76 7.63 16.56
CA ALA A 108 -3.45 7.46 17.21
C ALA A 108 -2.32 8.33 16.63
N PRO A 109 -2.20 8.54 15.31
CA PRO A 109 -1.16 9.44 14.78
C PRO A 109 -1.40 10.92 15.05
N MET A 110 -2.65 11.36 15.06
CA MET A 110 -2.98 12.74 15.46
C MET A 110 -2.64 12.95 16.93
N ASP A 111 -2.85 11.92 17.75
CA ASP A 111 -2.44 11.92 19.15
C ASP A 111 -0.91 11.88 19.32
N GLU A 112 -0.17 11.11 18.51
CA GLU A 112 1.30 11.09 18.49
C GLU A 112 1.86 12.47 18.10
N LEU A 113 1.31 13.10 17.07
CA LEU A 113 1.67 14.46 16.67
C LEU A 113 1.36 15.48 17.76
N ALA A 114 0.21 15.35 18.43
CA ALA A 114 -0.17 16.21 19.55
C ALA A 114 0.76 16.02 20.75
N GLN A 115 1.21 14.79 21.03
CA GLN A 115 2.16 14.48 22.09
C GLN A 115 3.57 14.98 21.78
N LEU A 116 4.04 14.85 20.54
CA LEU A 116 5.34 15.39 20.10
C LEU A 116 5.41 16.90 20.26
N ARG A 117 4.34 17.62 19.87
CA ARG A 117 4.24 19.07 20.07
C ARG A 117 4.24 19.48 21.55
N LYS A 118 3.81 18.59 22.45
CA LYS A 118 3.79 18.83 23.91
C LYS A 118 5.10 18.43 24.61
N LYS A 119 5.99 17.69 23.94
CA LYS A 119 7.20 17.12 24.55
C LYS A 119 8.26 18.22 24.73
N LYS A 120 8.50 18.63 25.98
CA LYS A 120 9.56 19.60 26.31
C LYS A 120 10.94 18.99 26.05
N GLY A 121 11.85 19.77 25.45
CA GLY A 121 13.24 19.37 25.21
C GLY A 121 13.56 18.79 23.83
N VAL A 122 12.56 18.68 22.93
CA VAL A 122 12.79 18.33 21.52
C VAL A 122 13.12 19.61 20.75
N THR A 123 14.17 19.60 19.94
CA THR A 123 14.49 20.76 19.10
C THR A 123 13.44 20.91 17.99
N PRO A 124 13.17 22.14 17.49
CA PRO A 124 12.21 22.35 16.40
C PRO A 124 12.51 21.51 15.15
N VAL A 125 13.80 21.23 14.88
CA VAL A 125 14.25 20.41 13.74
C VAL A 125 13.89 18.94 13.96
N ASP A 126 14.18 18.38 15.13
CA ASP A 126 13.84 16.98 15.45
C ASP A 126 12.33 16.76 15.44
N CYS A 127 11.58 17.74 15.93
CA CYS A 127 10.11 17.74 15.86
C CYS A 127 9.63 17.74 14.41
N GLN A 128 10.22 18.56 13.53
CA GLN A 128 9.84 18.60 12.11
C GLN A 128 10.20 17.31 11.35
N VAL A 129 11.33 16.68 11.66
CA VAL A 129 11.71 15.38 11.09
C VAL A 129 10.72 14.30 11.49
N GLU A 130 10.35 14.23 12.76
CA GLU A 130 9.40 13.22 13.24
C GLU A 130 7.98 13.49 12.74
N VAL A 131 7.57 14.76 12.66
CA VAL A 131 6.31 15.17 12.00
C VAL A 131 6.30 14.72 10.54
N ASN A 132 7.37 14.96 9.78
CA ASN A 132 7.46 14.52 8.38
C ASN A 132 7.45 12.99 8.24
N ARG A 133 8.07 12.27 9.18
CA ARG A 133 8.08 10.80 9.21
C ARG A 133 6.69 10.24 9.49
N ILE A 134 5.99 10.81 10.48
CA ILE A 134 4.61 10.48 10.79
C ILE A 134 3.74 10.83 9.56
N SER A 135 3.78 12.06 9.06
CA SER A 135 3.00 12.48 7.89
C SER A 135 3.23 11.64 6.64
N ARG A 136 4.47 11.20 6.34
CA ARG A 136 4.75 10.29 5.21
C ARG A 136 4.21 8.89 5.43
N ARG A 137 4.35 8.35 6.65
CA ARG A 137 3.70 7.08 7.07
C ARG A 137 2.18 7.14 6.97
N TRP A 138 1.61 8.35 6.98
CA TRP A 138 0.19 8.63 6.89
C TRP A 138 -0.21 9.41 5.64
N GLU A 139 0.58 9.37 4.56
CA GLU A 139 0.04 9.65 3.22
C GLU A 139 -1.02 8.62 2.80
N LEU A 140 -1.62 7.89 3.76
CA LEU A 140 -2.97 7.36 3.71
C LEU A 140 -3.95 8.35 3.09
N SER A 141 -3.89 9.66 3.34
CA SER A 141 -4.77 10.60 2.61
C SER A 141 -4.41 10.76 1.14
N ALA A 142 -3.15 10.60 0.74
CA ALA A 142 -2.76 10.57 -0.67
C ALA A 142 -3.12 9.22 -1.31
N MET A 143 -3.06 8.14 -0.53
CA MET A 143 -3.44 6.78 -0.91
C MET A 143 -4.97 6.65 -1.03
N GLU A 144 -5.73 7.17 -0.05
CA GLU A 144 -7.19 7.35 -0.03
C GLU A 144 -7.63 8.32 -1.12
N ALA A 145 -6.92 9.43 -1.38
CA ALA A 145 -7.23 10.31 -2.50
C ALA A 145 -6.97 9.62 -3.85
N GLN A 146 -5.90 8.81 -3.96
CA GLN A 146 -5.71 7.95 -5.13
C GLN A 146 -6.84 6.90 -5.23
N PHE A 147 -7.29 6.33 -4.12
CA PHE A 147 -8.36 5.35 -4.06
C PHE A 147 -9.74 5.94 -4.40
N GLU A 148 -10.08 7.13 -3.90
CA GLU A 148 -11.29 7.87 -4.27
C GLU A 148 -11.25 8.29 -5.73
N LEU A 149 -10.08 8.70 -6.25
CA LEU A 149 -9.91 9.06 -7.66
C LEU A 149 -10.14 7.83 -8.55
N ILE A 150 -9.62 6.67 -8.17
CA ILE A 150 -9.83 5.40 -8.89
C ILE A 150 -11.32 5.02 -8.86
N GLU A 151 -11.95 5.00 -7.68
CA GLU A 151 -13.37 4.65 -7.54
C GLU A 151 -14.31 5.62 -8.28
N ARG A 152 -13.93 6.89 -8.36
CA ARG A 152 -14.65 7.91 -9.13
C ARG A 152 -14.47 7.68 -10.64
N ASN A 153 -13.24 7.42 -11.09
CA ASN A 153 -12.96 7.11 -12.49
C ASN A 153 -13.68 5.83 -12.94
N GLU A 154 -13.74 4.80 -12.10
CA GLU A 154 -14.48 3.56 -12.37
C GLU A 154 -15.99 3.79 -12.48
N ARG A 155 -16.57 4.60 -11.59
CA ARG A 155 -17.98 5.02 -11.69
C ARG A 155 -18.26 5.78 -12.97
N ASP A 156 -17.38 6.72 -13.34
CA ASP A 156 -17.53 7.53 -14.54
C ASP A 156 -17.35 6.65 -15.81
N GLU A 157 -16.44 5.69 -15.81
CA GLU A 157 -16.25 4.74 -16.92
C GLU A 157 -17.46 3.81 -17.09
N ALA A 158 -18.04 3.32 -15.99
CA ALA A 158 -19.25 2.50 -16.01
C ALA A 158 -20.46 3.24 -16.59
N LEU A 159 -20.62 4.52 -16.25
CA LEU A 159 -21.65 5.39 -16.83
C LEU A 159 -21.44 5.60 -18.34
N LEU A 160 -20.18 5.81 -18.76
CA LEU A 160 -19.83 5.98 -20.17
C LEU A 160 -20.10 4.70 -21.01
N ARG A 161 -19.78 3.52 -20.48
CA ARG A 161 -20.10 2.24 -21.15
C ARG A 161 -21.61 2.04 -21.33
N ASN A 162 -22.40 2.34 -20.32
CA ASN A 162 -23.87 2.26 -20.39
C ASN A 162 -24.48 3.28 -21.35
N SER A 163 -23.84 4.45 -21.53
CA SER A 163 -24.30 5.47 -22.48
C SER A 163 -23.99 5.17 -23.95
N ARG A 164 -22.96 4.36 -24.24
CA ARG A 164 -22.60 3.89 -25.60
C ARG A 164 -23.40 2.67 -26.07
N ALA A 165 -24.08 1.98 -25.15
CA ALA A 165 -24.91 0.82 -25.45
C ALA A 165 -26.37 1.19 -25.84
N LYS A 166 -26.64 2.48 -26.09
CA LYS A 166 -27.90 3.00 -26.62
C LYS A 166 -27.70 3.57 -28.01
#